data_AF-A0A7C5M2E7-F1
#
_entry.id   AF-A0A7C5M2E7-F1
#
_cell.length_a   1.000
_cell.length_b   1.000
_cell.length_c   1.000
_cell.angle_alpha   90.00
_cell.angle_beta   90.00
_cell.angle_gamma   90.00
#
_symmetry.space_group_name_H-M   'P 1'
#
loop_
_entity.id
_entity.type
_entity.pdbx_description
1 polymer ?
#
loop_
_entity_poly.entity_id
_entity_poly.type
_entity_poly.pdbx_seq_one_letter_code
_entity_poly.pdbx_strand_id
1 'polypeptide(L)'
;MHSDPFVIDWDGDGDLDLLSGSAAGGAYWAENWAGPGKPIALSAFRELIPPTQRNSPVLEWPTDDEPKGPATNTRIWVDDVNGDGKLDVLLGDTVHLRFPSESTEEGRKKLEIWQNAYNDLLRRWQEAAEKQDREAMAELSKKIRKMTYTKPGGTRAESTGFVWLYLQK
;
A
#
# COMPACT_ATOMS: atom_id res chain seq x y z
N MET A 1 9.54 -7.42 10.44
CA MET A 1 9.27 -6.35 11.42
C MET A 1 9.96 -5.11 10.90
N HIS A 2 9.20 -4.14 10.39
CA HIS A 2 9.73 -2.92 9.79
C HIS A 2 8.93 -1.74 10.37
N SER A 3 9.26 -1.42 11.61
CA SER A 3 8.74 -0.25 12.32
C SER A 3 9.92 0.39 13.03
N ASP A 4 10.18 1.66 12.73
CA ASP A 4 11.13 2.50 13.45
C ASP A 4 10.28 3.46 14.30
N PRO A 5 9.98 3.10 15.56
CA PRO A 5 9.15 3.93 16.43
C PRO A 5 9.86 5.25 16.75
N PHE A 6 9.07 6.31 16.84
CA PHE A 6 9.52 7.68 17.07
C PHE A 6 8.78 8.25 18.28
N VAL A 7 9.51 8.94 19.15
CA VAL A 7 8.97 9.51 20.39
C VAL A 7 9.09 11.02 20.30
N ILE A 8 7.95 11.72 20.34
CA ILE A 8 7.86 13.18 20.17
C ILE A 8 6.54 13.68 20.76
N ASP A 9 6.50 14.95 21.17
CA ASP A 9 5.27 15.65 21.55
C ASP A 9 4.46 15.98 20.30
N TRP A 10 3.58 15.07 19.87
CA TRP A 10 2.92 15.16 18.56
C TRP A 10 1.69 16.08 18.59
N ASP A 11 1.00 16.18 19.72
CA ASP A 11 -0.16 17.06 19.88
C ASP A 11 0.15 18.41 20.56
N GLY A 12 1.38 18.61 21.04
CA GLY A 12 1.87 19.86 21.60
C GLY A 12 1.45 20.09 23.05
N ASP A 13 1.08 19.04 23.78
CA ASP A 13 0.64 19.14 25.17
C ASP A 13 1.80 19.11 26.19
N GLY A 14 3.03 18.93 25.70
CA GLY A 14 4.27 18.93 26.47
C GLY A 14 4.66 17.55 27.00
N ASP A 15 3.91 16.51 26.70
CA ASP A 15 4.26 15.12 26.99
C ASP A 15 4.70 14.37 25.71
N LEU A 16 5.37 13.23 25.86
CA LEU A 16 5.95 12.52 24.71
C LEU A 16 5.07 11.36 24.28
N ASP A 17 4.59 11.43 23.04
CA ASP A 17 3.81 10.41 22.37
C ASP A 17 4.66 9.33 21.72
N LEU A 18 4.01 8.24 21.29
CA LEU A 18 4.63 7.19 20.49
C LEU A 18 4.02 7.13 19.08
N LEU A 19 4.84 7.42 18.08
CA LEU A 19 4.50 7.23 16.68
C LEU A 19 5.25 6.03 16.12
N SER A 20 4.65 5.34 15.14
CA SER A 20 5.26 4.16 14.55
C SER A 20 4.84 3.96 13.10
N GLY A 21 5.79 3.55 12.27
CA GLY A 21 5.52 2.95 10.97
C GLY A 21 4.96 1.53 11.10
N SER A 22 4.78 0.86 9.97
CA SER A 22 4.20 -0.48 9.93
C SER A 22 4.69 -1.27 8.73
N ALA A 23 4.90 -2.57 8.95
CA ALA A 23 5.15 -3.51 7.87
C ALA A 23 3.97 -3.58 6.88
N ALA A 24 2.74 -3.37 7.36
CA ALA A 24 1.54 -3.34 6.53
C ALA A 24 1.27 -1.98 5.87
N GLY A 25 2.13 -0.98 6.12
CA GLY A 25 1.98 0.38 5.61
C GLY A 25 1.28 1.34 6.56
N GLY A 26 1.28 2.62 6.17
CA GLY A 26 0.72 3.72 6.95
C GLY A 26 1.58 4.14 8.14
N ALA A 27 1.00 4.94 9.03
CA ALA A 27 1.61 5.37 10.29
C ALA A 27 0.56 5.37 11.40
N TYR A 28 1.00 5.12 12.62
CA TYR A 28 0.15 4.95 13.80
C TYR A 28 0.67 5.81 14.94
N TRP A 29 -0.25 6.27 15.77
CA TRP A 29 0.04 7.11 16.93
C TRP A 29 -0.65 6.52 18.16
N ALA A 30 0.08 6.44 19.27
CA ALA A 30 -0.47 6.23 20.60
C ALA A 30 -0.18 7.48 21.42
N GLU A 31 -1.26 8.18 21.79
CA GLU A 31 -1.23 9.34 22.68
C GLU A 31 -0.80 8.92 24.08
N ASN A 32 0.16 9.64 24.65
CA ASN A 32 0.43 9.61 26.07
C ASN A 32 -0.49 10.65 26.73
N TRP A 33 -1.29 10.20 27.70
CA TRP A 33 -2.28 11.07 28.36
C TRP A 33 -1.88 11.39 29.82
N ALA A 34 -0.67 10.98 30.22
CA ALA A 34 -0.22 11.18 31.59
C ALA A 34 0.00 12.67 31.89
N GLY A 35 0.52 13.43 30.92
CA GLY A 35 0.99 14.80 31.04
C GLY A 35 2.50 14.91 31.33
N PRO A 36 3.07 16.13 31.23
CA PRO A 36 4.51 16.34 31.20
C PRO A 36 5.24 15.82 32.46
N GLY A 37 6.31 15.05 32.27
CA GLY A 37 7.18 14.56 33.35
C GLY A 37 6.58 13.48 34.25
N LYS A 38 5.40 12.94 33.92
CA LYS A 38 4.76 11.87 34.66
C LYS A 38 5.10 10.49 34.07
N PRO A 39 4.87 9.39 34.83
CA PRO A 39 4.99 8.04 34.28
C PRO A 39 4.09 7.87 33.05
N ILE A 40 4.68 7.34 31.97
CA ILE A 40 4.00 7.20 30.68
C ILE A 40 2.71 6.38 30.79
N ALA A 41 1.64 6.86 30.16
CA ALA A 41 0.37 6.16 30.05
C ALA A 41 -0.14 6.27 28.61
N LEU A 42 0.12 5.25 27.80
CA LEU A 42 -0.25 5.25 26.39
C LEU A 42 -1.67 4.75 26.16
N SER A 43 -2.36 5.39 25.23
CA SER A 43 -3.54 4.85 24.58
C SER A 43 -3.21 3.67 23.64
N ALA A 44 -4.24 3.00 23.13
CA ALA A 44 -4.05 2.06 22.03
C ALA A 44 -3.66 2.83 20.75
N PHE A 45 -2.85 2.22 19.89
CA PHE A 45 -2.51 2.80 18.60
C PHE A 45 -3.76 3.10 17.76
N ARG A 46 -3.83 4.34 17.27
CA ARG A 46 -4.76 4.79 16.22
C ARG A 46 -4.04 5.03 14.91
N GLU A 47 -4.77 4.95 13.81
CA GLU A 47 -4.24 5.30 12.49
C GLU A 47 -4.02 6.81 12.40
N LEU A 48 -2.78 7.20 12.11
CA LEU A 48 -2.42 8.59 11.79
C LEU A 48 -2.47 8.78 10.26
N ILE A 49 -1.87 7.86 9.51
CA ILE A 49 -1.92 7.81 8.05
C ILE A 49 -2.35 6.40 7.64
N PRO A 50 -3.45 6.23 6.88
CA PRO A 50 -3.91 4.92 6.48
C PRO A 50 -2.99 4.31 5.39
N PRO A 51 -2.75 2.98 5.40
CA PRO A 51 -2.09 2.30 4.29
C PRO A 51 -2.97 2.33 3.03
N THR A 52 -2.35 2.56 1.87
CA THR A 52 -3.07 2.60 0.57
C THR A 52 -3.14 1.23 -0.11
N GLN A 53 -2.27 0.29 0.26
CA GLN A 53 -2.11 -1.01 -0.42
C GLN A 53 -2.40 -2.22 0.48
N ARG A 54 -3.40 -2.15 1.37
CA ARG A 54 -3.68 -3.23 2.36
C ARG A 54 -3.79 -4.64 1.75
N ASN A 55 -4.23 -4.77 0.50
CA ASN A 55 -4.55 -6.04 -0.15
C ASN A 55 -3.71 -6.40 -1.40
N SER A 56 -2.81 -5.51 -1.86
CA SER A 56 -1.94 -5.80 -3.01
C SER A 56 -0.64 -4.99 -2.89
N PRO A 57 0.43 -5.57 -2.32
CA PRO A 57 1.70 -4.86 -2.09
C PRO A 57 2.52 -4.68 -3.37
N VAL A 58 1.94 -4.96 -4.53
CA VAL A 58 2.62 -4.96 -5.83
C VAL A 58 1.92 -3.98 -6.77
N LEU A 59 2.67 -2.98 -7.23
CA LEU A 59 2.25 -2.02 -8.24
C LEU A 59 2.70 -2.53 -9.62
N GLU A 60 1.79 -2.68 -10.57
CA GLU A 60 2.17 -2.96 -11.96
C GLU A 60 2.77 -1.68 -12.58
N TRP A 61 3.91 -1.79 -13.25
CA TRP A 61 4.63 -0.65 -13.83
C TRP A 61 4.96 -0.88 -15.32
N PRO A 62 4.79 0.13 -16.19
CA PRO A 62 4.22 1.45 -15.93
C PRO A 62 2.71 1.37 -15.66
N THR A 63 2.23 2.20 -14.73
CA THR A 63 0.80 2.42 -14.46
C THR A 63 0.45 3.82 -14.93
N ASP A 64 -0.77 4.00 -15.47
CA ASP A 64 -1.29 5.34 -15.80
C ASP A 64 -1.63 6.14 -14.52
N ASP A 65 -1.82 5.45 -13.39
CA ASP A 65 -2.08 6.05 -12.09
C ASP A 65 -0.79 6.23 -11.28
N GLU A 66 -0.52 7.46 -10.85
CA GLU A 66 0.48 7.73 -9.82
C GLU A 66 0.09 7.08 -8.48
N PRO A 67 1.05 6.54 -7.72
CA PRO A 67 0.80 6.03 -6.36
C PRO A 67 0.07 7.08 -5.50
N LYS A 68 -0.96 6.67 -4.75
CA LYS A 68 -1.82 7.57 -3.98
C LYS A 68 -1.48 7.66 -2.48
N GLY A 69 -0.42 6.98 -2.05
CA GLY A 69 0.07 7.00 -0.68
C GLY A 69 0.95 5.80 -0.37
N PRO A 70 1.43 5.70 0.89
CA PRO A 70 2.46 4.77 1.31
C PRO A 70 2.08 3.31 1.13
N ALA A 71 3.03 2.55 0.59
CA ALA A 71 2.96 1.12 0.42
C ALA A 71 3.27 0.39 1.74
N THR A 72 4.32 -0.44 1.79
CA THR A 72 4.65 -1.30 2.94
C THR A 72 5.93 -0.85 3.64
N ASN A 73 6.25 -1.45 4.78
CA ASN A 73 7.52 -1.24 5.51
C ASN A 73 7.85 0.24 5.74
N THR A 74 6.88 0.95 6.30
CA THR A 74 6.99 2.40 6.45
C THR A 74 7.92 2.80 7.57
N ARG A 75 8.63 3.92 7.36
CA ARG A 75 9.51 4.55 8.35
C ARG A 75 9.09 6.00 8.51
N ILE A 76 8.91 6.41 9.76
CA ILE A 76 8.41 7.73 10.09
C ILE A 76 9.56 8.64 10.51
N TRP A 77 9.48 9.89 10.07
CA TRP A 77 10.24 11.01 10.59
C TRP A 77 9.31 12.21 10.75
N VAL A 78 9.53 13.00 11.79
CA VAL A 78 8.62 14.07 12.21
C VAL A 78 9.42 15.32 12.48
N ASP A 79 9.00 16.44 11.89
CA ASP A 79 9.58 17.78 12.10
C ASP A 79 8.64 18.85 11.54
N ASP A 80 8.84 20.11 11.94
CA ASP A 80 8.16 21.26 11.32
C ASP A 80 8.86 21.61 10.00
N VAL A 81 8.51 20.91 8.92
CA VAL A 81 9.25 21.04 7.66
C VAL A 81 8.88 22.30 6.88
N ASN A 82 7.74 22.90 7.19
CA ASN A 82 7.21 24.06 6.48
C ASN A 82 7.35 25.38 7.28
N GLY A 83 7.70 25.30 8.57
CA GLY A 83 7.91 26.43 9.46
C GLY A 83 6.62 27.04 10.03
N ASP A 84 5.51 26.30 10.08
CA ASP A 84 4.22 26.78 10.59
C ASP A 84 4.01 26.54 12.09
N GLY A 85 5.01 25.95 12.76
CA GLY A 85 4.98 25.63 14.18
C GLY A 85 4.22 24.35 14.52
N LYS A 86 3.78 23.56 13.52
CA LYS A 86 3.18 22.25 13.68
C LYS A 86 4.12 21.17 13.15
N LEU A 87 4.02 19.98 13.72
CA LEU A 87 4.86 18.86 13.31
C LEU A 87 4.26 18.17 12.09
N ASP A 88 5.05 18.07 11.03
CA ASP A 88 4.73 17.37 9.81
C ASP A 88 5.34 15.96 9.78
N VAL A 89 4.85 15.10 8.88
CA VAL A 89 5.34 13.73 8.75
C VAL A 89 6.00 13.50 7.39
N LEU A 90 7.27 13.07 7.42
CA LEU A 90 7.91 12.37 6.31
C LEU A 90 7.78 10.86 6.52
N LEU A 91 7.16 10.19 5.57
CA LEU A 91 6.94 8.75 5.62
C LEU A 91 7.63 8.08 4.43
N GLY A 92 8.71 7.35 4.69
CA GLY A 92 9.36 6.51 3.69
C GLY A 92 8.64 5.17 3.60
N ASP A 93 8.57 4.57 2.41
CA ASP A 93 7.98 3.25 2.21
C ASP A 93 8.89 2.28 1.43
N THR A 94 8.38 1.06 1.24
CA THR A 94 8.85 0.11 0.25
C THR A 94 7.68 -0.31 -0.62
N VAL A 95 7.86 -0.17 -1.93
CA VAL A 95 6.94 -0.62 -2.96
C VAL A 95 7.59 -1.72 -3.79
N HIS A 96 6.84 -2.78 -4.05
CA HIS A 96 7.25 -3.79 -5.02
C HIS A 96 6.65 -3.45 -6.38
N LEU A 97 7.49 -3.17 -7.35
CA LEU A 97 7.11 -2.91 -8.72
C LEU A 97 7.13 -4.21 -9.52
N ARG A 98 6.15 -4.41 -10.38
CA ARG A 98 6.10 -5.52 -11.32
C ARG A 98 6.07 -4.99 -12.74
N PHE A 99 7.15 -5.21 -13.46
CA PHE A 99 7.29 -4.85 -14.86
C PHE A 99 6.92 -6.04 -15.74
N PRO A 100 6.21 -5.82 -16.86
CA PRO A 100 6.15 -6.83 -17.92
C PRO A 100 7.58 -7.11 -18.38
N SER A 101 8.03 -8.37 -18.34
CA SER A 101 9.42 -8.68 -18.71
C SER A 101 9.67 -8.66 -20.22
N GLU A 102 8.63 -8.44 -21.03
CA GLU A 102 8.72 -8.43 -22.49
C GLU A 102 8.25 -7.11 -23.10
N SER A 103 9.22 -6.26 -23.45
CA SER A 103 9.01 -4.96 -24.10
C SER A 103 8.97 -5.03 -25.63
N THR A 104 9.16 -6.22 -26.22
CA THR A 104 9.13 -6.47 -27.67
C THR A 104 7.71 -6.34 -28.23
N GLU A 105 7.59 -6.02 -29.52
CA GLU A 105 6.28 -5.93 -30.18
C GLU A 105 5.51 -7.27 -30.13
N GLU A 106 6.22 -8.39 -30.28
CA GLU A 106 5.64 -9.74 -30.16
C GLU A 106 5.17 -10.05 -28.74
N GLY A 107 5.93 -9.64 -27.72
CA GLY A 107 5.55 -9.77 -26.32
C GLY A 107 4.29 -8.98 -25.99
N ARG A 108 4.20 -7.73 -26.47
CA ARG A 108 3.01 -6.89 -26.31
C ARG A 108 1.78 -7.51 -26.96
N LYS A 109 1.90 -8.05 -28.19
CA LYS A 109 0.80 -8.77 -28.86
C LYS A 109 0.35 -10.00 -28.09
N LYS A 110 1.27 -10.81 -27.57
CA LYS A 110 0.94 -11.97 -26.73
C LYS A 110 0.24 -11.55 -25.43
N LEU A 111 0.71 -10.47 -24.80
CA LEU A 111 0.11 -9.91 -23.59
C LEU A 111 -1.30 -9.37 -23.86
N GLU A 112 -1.51 -8.66 -24.98
CA GLU A 112 -2.81 -8.13 -25.38
C GLU A 112 -3.83 -9.25 -25.63
N ILE A 113 -3.44 -10.30 -26.36
CA ILE A 113 -4.28 -11.49 -26.57
C ILE A 113 -4.66 -12.13 -25.23
N TRP A 114 -3.69 -12.30 -24.34
CA TRP A 114 -3.91 -12.86 -23.02
C TRP A 114 -4.83 -11.95 -22.17
N GLN A 115 -4.64 -10.63 -22.20
CA GLN A 115 -5.41 -9.65 -21.43
C GLN A 115 -6.87 -9.64 -21.88
N ASN A 116 -7.13 -9.67 -23.19
CA ASN A 116 -8.47 -9.73 -23.74
C ASN A 116 -9.20 -11.01 -23.31
N ALA A 117 -8.52 -12.16 -23.36
CA ALA A 117 -9.09 -13.42 -22.90
C ALA A 117 -9.30 -13.45 -21.38
N TYR A 118 -8.40 -12.85 -20.59
CA TYR A 118 -8.54 -12.74 -19.14
C TYR A 118 -9.72 -11.84 -18.74
N ASN A 119 -9.86 -10.68 -19.38
CA ASN A 119 -10.98 -9.75 -19.15
C ASN A 119 -12.32 -10.38 -19.52
N ASP A 120 -12.39 -11.16 -20.61
CA ASP A 120 -13.59 -11.92 -20.97
C ASP A 120 -13.95 -12.98 -19.91
N LEU A 121 -12.96 -13.67 -19.33
CA LEU A 121 -13.22 -14.58 -18.20
C LEU A 121 -13.74 -13.86 -16.97
N LEU A 122 -13.17 -12.69 -16.62
CA LEU A 122 -13.63 -11.88 -15.49
C LEU A 122 -15.05 -11.37 -15.71
N ARG A 123 -15.38 -10.87 -16.90
CA ARG A 123 -16.74 -10.43 -17.26
C ARG A 123 -17.74 -11.58 -17.11
N ARG A 124 -17.43 -12.75 -17.64
CA ARG A 124 -18.30 -13.94 -17.48
C ARG A 124 -18.44 -14.36 -16.03
N TRP A 125 -17.39 -14.20 -15.22
CA TRP A 125 -17.45 -14.49 -13.79
C TRP A 125 -18.35 -13.50 -13.05
N GLN A 126 -18.28 -12.21 -13.39
CA GLN A 126 -19.18 -11.19 -12.86
C GLN A 126 -20.64 -11.48 -13.25
N GLU A 127 -20.91 -11.80 -14.51
CA GLU A 127 -22.26 -12.19 -14.98
C GLU A 127 -22.79 -13.44 -14.26
N ALA A 128 -21.92 -14.43 -13.98
CA ALA A 128 -22.28 -15.60 -13.20
C ALA A 128 -22.55 -15.25 -11.73
N ALA A 129 -21.79 -14.31 -11.14
CA ALA A 129 -22.00 -13.82 -9.79
C ALA A 129 -23.32 -13.06 -9.64
N GLU A 130 -23.67 -12.21 -10.62
CA GLU A 130 -24.96 -11.52 -10.69
C GLU A 130 -26.14 -12.51 -10.73
N LYS A 131 -25.98 -13.60 -11.49
CA LYS A 131 -26.95 -14.70 -11.59
C LYS A 131 -26.89 -15.67 -10.40
N GLN A 132 -25.98 -15.45 -9.45
CA GLN A 132 -25.71 -16.34 -8.32
C GLN A 132 -25.40 -17.80 -8.72
N ASP A 133 -24.86 -18.01 -9.92
CA ASP A 133 -24.50 -19.32 -10.44
C ASP A 133 -23.15 -19.78 -9.85
N ARG A 134 -23.23 -20.54 -8.76
CA ARG A 134 -22.07 -21.01 -8.02
C ARG A 134 -21.19 -21.98 -8.80
N GLU A 135 -21.77 -22.78 -9.68
CA GLU A 135 -21.03 -23.76 -10.47
C GLU A 135 -20.22 -23.06 -11.56
N ALA A 136 -20.86 -22.15 -12.29
CA ALA A 136 -20.20 -21.33 -13.29
C ALA A 136 -19.09 -20.46 -12.67
N MET A 137 -19.34 -19.85 -11.51
CA MET A 137 -18.32 -19.09 -10.78
C MET A 137 -17.13 -19.96 -10.40
N ALA A 138 -17.34 -21.17 -9.86
CA ALA A 138 -16.26 -22.07 -9.46
C ALA A 138 -15.38 -22.49 -10.65
N GLU A 139 -16.01 -22.83 -11.78
CA GLU A 139 -15.28 -23.20 -13.00
C GLU A 139 -14.52 -22.03 -13.62
N LEU A 140 -15.13 -20.84 -13.65
CA LEU A 140 -14.47 -19.62 -14.13
C LEU A 140 -13.32 -19.21 -13.22
N SER A 141 -13.47 -19.31 -11.89
CA SER A 141 -12.38 -19.05 -10.94
C SER A 141 -11.19 -20.00 -11.14
N LYS A 142 -11.42 -21.29 -11.42
CA LYS A 142 -10.35 -22.23 -11.77
C LYS A 142 -9.61 -21.80 -13.04
N LYS A 143 -10.34 -21.40 -14.08
CA LYS A 143 -9.78 -20.93 -15.36
C LYS A 143 -8.98 -19.64 -15.19
N ILE A 144 -9.53 -18.66 -14.49
CA ILE A 144 -8.87 -17.39 -14.13
C ILE A 144 -7.56 -17.69 -13.41
N ARG A 145 -7.60 -18.50 -12.34
CA ARG A 145 -6.41 -18.87 -11.58
C ARG A 145 -5.35 -19.55 -12.45
N LYS A 146 -5.73 -20.51 -13.30
CA LYS A 146 -4.80 -21.18 -14.23
C LYS A 146 -4.16 -20.17 -15.19
N MET A 147 -4.96 -19.25 -15.73
CA MET A 147 -4.52 -18.25 -16.69
C MET A 147 -3.56 -17.23 -16.08
N THR A 148 -3.72 -16.87 -14.80
CA THR A 148 -2.79 -16.03 -14.05
C THR A 148 -1.37 -16.61 -14.03
N TYR A 149 -1.22 -17.94 -13.93
CA TYR A 149 0.08 -18.61 -13.95
C TYR A 149 0.71 -18.71 -15.35
N THR A 150 -0.05 -18.45 -16.42
CA THR A 150 0.42 -18.54 -17.81
C THR A 150 0.47 -17.17 -18.50
N LYS A 151 0.50 -16.06 -17.75
CA LYS A 151 0.65 -14.69 -18.29
C LYS A 151 1.94 -14.62 -19.14
N PRO A 152 1.84 -14.33 -20.45
CA PRO A 152 3.01 -14.23 -21.33
C PRO A 152 3.95 -13.11 -20.90
N GLY A 153 5.21 -13.26 -21.31
CA GLY A 153 6.18 -12.19 -21.19
C GLY A 153 6.73 -11.99 -19.79
N GLY A 154 6.52 -12.94 -18.87
CA GLY A 154 7.11 -12.97 -17.52
C GLY A 154 6.86 -11.68 -16.73
N THR A 155 7.40 -11.62 -15.51
CA THR A 155 7.37 -10.38 -14.75
C THR A 155 8.71 -10.18 -14.09
N ARG A 156 9.34 -9.04 -14.36
CA ARG A 156 10.49 -8.60 -13.56
C ARG A 156 9.91 -7.89 -12.34
N ALA A 157 10.28 -8.35 -11.16
CA ALA A 157 9.95 -7.66 -9.92
C ALA A 157 11.14 -6.83 -9.48
N GLU A 158 10.90 -5.59 -9.07
CA GLU A 158 11.89 -4.76 -8.39
C GLU A 158 11.26 -4.20 -7.11
N SER A 159 12.12 -3.80 -6.19
CA SER A 159 11.69 -3.07 -5.00
C SER A 159 12.30 -1.68 -5.05
N THR A 160 11.48 -0.67 -4.83
CA THR A 160 11.93 0.71 -4.61
C THR A 160 11.19 1.29 -3.41
N GLY A 161 11.32 2.59 -3.15
CA GLY A 161 10.57 3.29 -2.11
C GLY A 161 10.24 4.71 -2.54
N PHE A 162 9.11 5.19 -2.08
CA PHE A 162 8.71 6.59 -2.14
C PHE A 162 8.84 7.24 -0.77
N VAL A 163 8.97 8.56 -0.77
CA VAL A 163 8.88 9.39 0.42
C VAL A 163 7.67 10.28 0.28
N TRP A 164 6.81 10.25 1.30
CA TRP A 164 5.55 10.96 1.35
C TRP A 164 5.64 12.07 2.38
N LEU A 165 5.24 13.29 2.00
CA LEU A 165 5.12 14.41 2.92
C LEU A 165 3.65 14.65 3.27
N TYR A 166 3.34 14.58 4.56
CA TYR A 166 2.02 14.89 5.11
C TYR A 166 2.13 16.13 5.99
N LEU A 167 1.52 17.23 5.54
CA LEU A 167 1.48 18.47 6.30
C LEU A 167 0.33 18.45 7.30
N GLN A 168 0.62 18.79 8.55
CA GLN A 168 -0.42 19.07 9.53
C GLN A 168 -1.09 20.42 9.16
N LYS A 169 -2.38 20.57 9.46
CA LYS A 169 -3.15 21.78 9.14
C LYS A 169 -3.59 22.51 10.39
#